data_AF-A0A7R8HD10-F1
#
_entry.id   AF-A0A7R8HD10-F1
#
_cell.length_a   1.000
_cell.length_b   1.000
_cell.length_c   1.000
_cell.angle_alpha   90.00
_cell.angle_beta   90.00
_cell.angle_gamma   90.00
#
_symmetry.space_group_name_H-M   'P 1'
#
loop_
_entity.id
_entity.type
_entity.pdbx_description
1 polymer ?
#
loop_
_entity_poly.entity_id
_entity_poly.type
_entity_poly.pdbx_seq_one_letter_code
_entity_poly.pdbx_strand_id
1 'polypeptide(L)'
;MKRLNPFPAKNITVQLFFRGFLGSFGLLGKFYALRHMALGDSTIIFTSVPLFETFFARIFLKEPCGPFEILLLTVCLLGIILVIRPDSIFGVEDSLVLSEQSVHYNSPLGIVAALVSVFGQSTSGVLNRSLKDVPVNIITWWSGMCISISAAIACVIFDVDWVSSFTPKLGWSIFIGMISYVAVCTNSLIYRFEEAGISSLLRKVTDVLLGYGVQVIYFGDLPSITTSLGVMIIVVSVIFSGFRKIVSKKMLFNFKVRRFLFCIIETSEEVKKQSQIEEGQKDDETNSS
;
A
#
# COMPACT_ATOMS: atom_id res chain seq x y z
N MET A 1 3.59 -20.24 -25.07
CA MET A 1 3.23 -18.92 -24.49
C MET A 1 1.72 -18.77 -24.54
N LYS A 2 1.01 -18.74 -23.40
CA LYS A 2 -0.43 -18.45 -23.38
C LYS A 2 -0.64 -17.02 -23.87
N ARG A 3 -1.44 -16.82 -24.93
CA ARG A 3 -1.81 -15.48 -25.40
C ARG A 3 -2.55 -14.77 -24.28
N LEU A 4 -2.00 -13.66 -23.82
CA LEU A 4 -2.63 -12.79 -22.84
C LEU A 4 -3.68 -11.95 -23.57
N ASN A 5 -4.95 -12.26 -23.36
CA ASN A 5 -6.03 -11.44 -23.90
C ASN A 5 -6.08 -10.12 -23.14
N PRO A 6 -5.88 -8.96 -23.80
CA PRO A 6 -5.90 -7.64 -23.15
C PRO A 6 -7.29 -7.26 -22.61
N PHE A 7 -8.34 -7.94 -23.09
CA PHE A 7 -9.71 -7.81 -22.66
C PHE A 7 -10.14 -9.10 -21.92
N PRO A 8 -10.01 -9.14 -20.58
CA PRO A 8 -10.57 -10.23 -19.79
C PRO A 8 -12.10 -10.17 -19.76
N ALA A 9 -12.73 -11.11 -19.06
CA ALA A 9 -14.18 -11.16 -18.89
C ALA A 9 -14.77 -9.78 -18.50
N LYS A 10 -15.97 -9.46 -18.98
CA LYS A 10 -16.60 -8.13 -18.87
C LYS A 10 -16.52 -7.54 -17.45
N ASN A 11 -16.76 -8.34 -16.41
CA ASN A 11 -16.71 -7.91 -15.01
C ASN A 11 -15.31 -7.43 -14.57
N ILE A 12 -14.26 -8.12 -15.00
CA ILE A 12 -12.86 -7.78 -14.68
C ILE A 12 -12.45 -6.51 -15.43
N THR A 13 -12.88 -6.36 -16.68
CA THR A 13 -12.62 -5.16 -17.48
C THR A 13 -13.27 -3.91 -16.86
N VAL A 14 -14.50 -4.04 -16.34
CA VAL A 14 -15.16 -2.94 -15.61
C VAL A 14 -14.40 -2.58 -14.33
N GLN A 15 -13.91 -3.58 -13.57
CA GLN A 15 -13.08 -3.32 -12.38
C GLN A 15 -11.75 -2.65 -12.72
N LEU A 16 -11.09 -3.06 -13.82
CA LEU A 16 -9.86 -2.45 -14.32
C LEU A 16 -10.08 -0.98 -14.70
N PHE A 17 -11.16 -0.69 -15.42
CA PHE A 17 -11.52 0.67 -15.79
C PHE A 17 -11.83 1.53 -14.56
N PHE A 18 -12.64 1.03 -13.62
CA PHE A 18 -13.01 1.78 -12.42
C PHE A 18 -11.79 2.06 -11.53
N ARG A 19 -10.88 1.08 -11.39
CA ARG A 19 -9.58 1.27 -10.73
C ARG A 19 -8.75 2.35 -11.41
N GLY A 20 -8.60 2.27 -12.73
CA GLY A 20 -7.82 3.23 -13.50
C GLY A 20 -8.39 4.63 -13.40
N PHE A 21 -9.71 4.77 -13.52
CA PHE A 21 -10.43 6.04 -13.38
C PHE A 21 -10.24 6.66 -12.00
N LEU A 22 -10.56 5.94 -10.92
CA LEU A 22 -10.40 6.45 -9.55
C LEU A 22 -8.95 6.75 -9.20
N GLY A 23 -8.01 5.92 -9.66
CA GLY A 23 -6.58 6.15 -9.49
C GLY A 23 -6.11 7.41 -10.20
N SER A 24 -6.62 7.67 -11.41
CA SER A 24 -6.27 8.86 -12.21
C SER A 24 -6.81 10.14 -11.58
N PHE A 25 -8.09 10.16 -11.19
CA PHE A 25 -8.67 11.29 -10.45
C PHE A 25 -7.96 11.52 -9.12
N GLY A 26 -7.60 10.43 -8.42
CA GLY A 26 -6.83 10.53 -7.20
C GLY A 26 -5.45 11.15 -7.43
N LEU A 27 -4.77 10.78 -8.51
CA LEU A 27 -3.46 11.32 -8.87
C LEU A 27 -3.53 12.81 -9.28
N LEU A 28 -4.53 13.20 -10.07
CA LEU A 28 -4.78 14.60 -10.43
C LEU A 28 -5.06 15.44 -9.18
N GLY A 29 -5.93 14.96 -8.29
CA GLY A 29 -6.20 15.62 -7.00
C GLY A 29 -4.94 15.76 -6.14
N LYS A 30 -4.05 14.76 -6.17
CA LYS A 30 -2.76 14.81 -5.47
C LYS A 30 -1.87 15.94 -5.98
N PHE A 31 -1.69 16.05 -7.30
CA PHE A 31 -0.87 17.11 -7.90
C PHE A 31 -1.50 18.50 -7.72
N TYR A 32 -2.83 18.59 -7.78
CA TYR A 32 -3.55 19.84 -7.52
C TYR A 32 -3.37 20.29 -6.06
N ALA A 33 -3.51 19.37 -5.10
CA ALA A 33 -3.25 19.66 -3.69
C ALA A 33 -1.81 20.13 -3.46
N LEU A 34 -0.81 19.44 -4.05
CA LEU A 34 0.60 19.83 -3.95
C LEU A 34 0.89 21.22 -4.54
N ARG A 35 0.08 21.71 -5.48
CA ARG A 35 0.21 23.05 -6.05
C ARG A 35 -0.49 24.13 -5.21
N HIS A 36 -1.49 23.75 -4.41
CA HIS A 36 -2.36 24.68 -3.67
C HIS A 36 -2.23 24.56 -2.15
N MET A 37 -1.28 23.77 -1.65
CA MET A 37 -1.05 23.53 -0.23
C MET A 37 0.45 23.33 0.02
N ALA A 38 0.91 23.65 1.23
CA ALA A 38 2.28 23.36 1.64
C ALA A 38 2.59 21.86 1.51
N LEU A 39 3.82 21.53 1.12
CA LEU A 39 4.26 20.15 0.93
C LEU A 39 4.14 19.32 2.22
N GLY A 40 4.45 19.93 3.37
CA GLY A 40 4.32 19.31 4.68
C GLY A 40 2.87 18.90 4.96
N ASP A 41 1.94 19.86 4.93
CA ASP A 41 0.54 19.60 5.23
C ASP A 41 -0.11 18.61 4.24
N SER A 42 0.22 18.71 2.95
CA SER A 42 -0.23 17.76 1.93
C SER A 42 0.23 16.33 2.24
N THR A 43 1.48 16.18 2.69
CA THR A 43 2.07 14.88 3.01
C THR A 43 1.39 14.25 4.22
N ILE A 44 0.97 15.03 5.22
CA ILE A 44 0.18 14.53 6.36
C ILE A 44 -1.16 13.96 5.88
N ILE A 45 -1.86 14.68 5.01
CA ILE A 45 -3.12 14.20 4.45
C ILE A 45 -2.89 12.91 3.65
N PHE A 46 -1.85 12.85 2.80
CA PHE A 46 -1.54 11.65 2.01
C PHE A 46 -1.03 10.47 2.85
N THR A 47 -0.53 10.74 4.05
CA THR A 47 -0.11 9.71 5.00
C THR A 47 -1.32 8.95 5.56
N SER A 48 -2.53 9.52 5.51
CA SER A 48 -3.76 8.83 5.91
C SER A 48 -4.26 7.74 4.94
N VAL A 49 -3.72 7.66 3.71
CA VAL A 49 -4.09 6.64 2.71
C VAL A 49 -4.17 5.21 3.27
N PRO A 50 -3.15 4.66 3.96
CA PRO A 50 -3.23 3.30 4.51
C PRO A 50 -4.36 3.08 5.53
N LEU A 51 -4.85 4.12 6.23
CA LEU A 51 -6.04 4.00 7.10
C LEU A 51 -7.29 3.69 6.28
N PHE A 52 -7.55 4.53 5.28
CA PHE A 52 -8.70 4.39 4.40
C PHE A 52 -8.60 3.12 3.54
N GLU A 53 -7.39 2.77 3.10
CA GLU A 53 -7.14 1.57 2.33
C GLU A 53 -7.36 0.30 3.15
N THR A 54 -6.92 0.27 4.41
CA THR A 54 -7.20 -0.84 5.33
C THR A 54 -8.70 -0.94 5.64
N PHE A 55 -9.37 0.20 5.85
CA PHE A 55 -10.82 0.25 6.08
C PHE A 55 -11.61 -0.29 4.89
N PHE A 56 -11.30 0.18 3.68
CA PHE A 56 -11.92 -0.31 2.45
C PHE A 56 -11.56 -1.77 2.15
N ALA A 57 -10.34 -2.22 2.44
CA ALA A 57 -9.96 -3.61 2.28
C ALA A 57 -10.80 -4.54 3.18
N ARG A 58 -11.09 -4.10 4.42
CA ARG A 58 -11.96 -4.86 5.32
C ARG A 58 -13.40 -4.93 4.83
N ILE A 59 -13.93 -3.86 4.23
CA ILE A 59 -15.30 -3.84 3.69
C ILE A 59 -15.41 -4.67 2.41
N PHE A 60 -14.54 -4.42 1.42
CA PHE A 60 -14.65 -5.00 0.09
C PHE A 60 -14.05 -6.40 -0.02
N LEU A 61 -12.90 -6.66 0.61
CA LEU A 61 -12.20 -7.95 0.51
C LEU A 61 -12.36 -8.82 1.75
N LYS A 62 -12.93 -8.28 2.84
CA LYS A 62 -13.07 -8.96 4.13
C LYS A 62 -11.72 -9.45 4.68
N GLU A 63 -10.63 -8.74 4.39
CA GLU A 63 -9.31 -9.05 4.94
C GLU A 63 -9.33 -8.86 6.48
N PRO A 64 -8.79 -9.82 7.25
CA PRO A 64 -8.83 -9.78 8.71
C PRO A 64 -7.83 -8.77 9.25
N CYS A 65 -8.27 -7.54 9.50
CA CYS A 65 -7.39 -6.56 10.15
C CYS A 65 -7.28 -6.86 11.65
N GLY A 66 -6.09 -7.28 12.09
CA GLY A 66 -5.82 -7.59 13.49
C GLY A 66 -5.68 -6.32 14.34
N PRO A 67 -6.08 -6.33 15.63
CA PRO A 67 -5.97 -5.13 16.49
C PRO A 67 -4.52 -4.63 16.63
N PHE A 68 -3.55 -5.54 16.62
CA PHE A 68 -2.14 -5.20 16.60
C PHE A 68 -1.69 -4.54 15.29
N GLU A 69 -2.29 -4.86 14.14
CA GLU A 69 -1.96 -4.19 12.87
C GLU A 69 -2.46 -2.76 12.88
N ILE A 70 -3.64 -2.53 13.45
CA ILE A 70 -4.17 -1.18 13.67
C ILE A 70 -3.24 -0.40 14.60
N LEU A 71 -2.76 -1.00 15.68
CA LEU A 71 -1.77 -0.36 16.57
C LEU A 71 -0.46 0.00 15.84
N LEU A 72 0.08 -0.92 15.05
CA LEU A 72 1.29 -0.64 14.27
C LEU A 72 1.06 0.46 13.24
N LEU A 73 -0.10 0.43 12.59
CA LEU A 73 -0.50 1.44 11.63
C LEU A 73 -0.59 2.81 12.30
N THR A 74 -1.25 2.94 13.45
CA THR A 74 -1.34 4.22 14.17
C THR A 74 0.01 4.72 14.65
N VAL A 75 0.87 3.85 15.19
CA VAL A 75 2.23 4.25 15.62
C VAL A 75 3.08 4.71 14.44
N CYS A 76 3.04 4.00 13.29
CA CYS A 76 3.74 4.43 12.08
C CYS A 76 3.25 5.80 11.59
N LEU A 77 1.93 6.03 11.60
CA LEU A 77 1.35 7.29 11.16
C LEU A 77 1.75 8.45 12.07
N LEU A 78 1.75 8.22 13.39
CA LEU A 78 2.25 9.20 14.37
C LEU A 78 3.73 9.51 14.14
N GLY A 79 4.55 8.50 13.87
CA GLY A 79 5.96 8.69 13.52
C GLY A 79 6.13 9.55 12.28
N ILE A 80 5.34 9.33 11.22
CA ILE A 80 5.37 10.13 9.99
C ILE A 80 4.93 11.57 10.26
N ILE A 81 3.88 11.79 11.05
CA ILE A 81 3.44 13.15 11.44
C ILE A 81 4.55 13.87 12.20
N LEU A 82 5.28 13.17 13.07
CA LEU A 82 6.42 13.72 13.81
C LEU A 82 7.58 14.14 12.90
N VAL A 83 7.84 13.35 11.84
CA VAL A 83 8.86 13.68 10.83
C VAL A 83 8.47 14.91 10.03
N ILE A 84 7.19 15.02 9.64
CA ILE A 84 6.70 16.13 8.82
C ILE A 84 6.61 17.43 9.62
N ARG A 85 6.43 17.35 10.95
CA ARG A 85 6.36 18.48 11.89
C ARG A 85 5.48 19.63 11.36
N PRO A 86 4.15 19.46 11.30
CA PRO A 86 3.27 20.54 10.85
C PRO A 86 3.40 21.77 11.73
N ASP A 87 3.49 22.93 11.10
CA ASP A 87 3.56 24.24 11.78
C ASP A 87 2.34 24.47 12.70
N SER A 88 1.20 23.86 12.38
CA SER A 88 -0.04 23.96 13.17
C SER A 88 -0.03 23.24 14.52
N ILE A 89 0.82 22.21 14.71
CA ILE A 89 0.85 21.41 15.95
C ILE A 89 2.04 21.82 16.83
N PHE A 90 3.16 22.20 16.22
CA PHE A 90 4.41 22.44 16.95
C PHE A 90 4.66 23.88 17.37
N GLY A 91 3.78 24.82 17.00
CA GLY A 91 3.84 26.21 17.48
C GLY A 91 5.02 27.00 16.91
N VAL A 92 4.72 28.26 16.56
CA VAL A 92 5.66 29.24 16.03
C VAL A 92 6.48 29.82 17.19
N GLU A 93 7.56 29.17 17.61
CA GLU A 93 8.53 29.84 18.51
C GLU A 93 9.76 30.38 17.77
N ASP A 94 10.04 29.97 16.53
CA ASP A 94 11.25 30.42 15.79
C ASP A 94 11.04 30.95 14.36
N SER A 95 9.80 31.09 13.87
CA SER A 95 9.53 31.46 12.46
C SER A 95 8.81 32.80 12.27
N LEU A 96 9.22 33.85 12.99
CA LEU A 96 8.78 35.24 12.73
C LEU A 96 9.26 35.82 11.39
N VAL A 97 10.08 35.09 10.60
CA VAL A 97 10.58 35.55 9.29
C VAL A 97 9.93 34.83 8.10
N LEU A 98 9.13 33.78 8.31
CA LEU A 98 8.44 33.05 7.23
C LEU A 98 6.91 33.31 7.19
N SER A 99 6.41 34.15 8.10
CA SER A 99 4.98 34.34 8.36
C SER A 99 4.21 35.14 7.31
N GLU A 100 4.85 35.77 6.31
CA GLU A 100 4.11 36.48 5.26
C GLU A 100 3.69 35.59 4.08
N GLN A 101 4.23 34.37 3.94
CA GLN A 101 3.98 33.54 2.74
C GLN A 101 3.06 32.33 2.98
N SER A 102 2.80 31.96 4.24
CA SER A 102 1.99 30.79 4.61
C SER A 102 0.48 31.07 4.78
N VAL A 103 0.07 32.34 4.89
CA VAL A 103 -1.35 32.71 5.13
C VAL A 103 -2.20 32.66 3.83
N HIS A 104 -1.59 32.66 2.64
CA HIS A 104 -2.31 32.67 1.36
C HIS A 104 -2.54 31.30 0.68
N TYR A 105 -2.12 30.18 1.29
CA TYR A 105 -2.24 28.82 0.73
C TYR A 105 -3.33 27.94 1.37
N ASN A 106 -4.38 28.57 1.94
CA ASN A 106 -5.56 27.89 2.50
C ASN A 106 -6.76 27.99 1.54
N SER A 107 -6.60 27.65 0.26
CA SER A 107 -7.78 27.49 -0.57
C SER A 107 -8.49 26.20 -0.14
N PRO A 108 -9.78 26.24 0.28
CA PRO A 108 -10.52 25.03 0.66
C PRO A 108 -10.50 23.97 -0.45
N LEU A 109 -10.32 24.40 -1.70
CA LEU A 109 -10.14 23.55 -2.87
C LEU A 109 -8.91 22.63 -2.77
N GLY A 110 -7.81 23.07 -2.16
CA GLY A 110 -6.61 22.25 -1.97
C GLY A 110 -6.85 21.08 -1.01
N ILE A 111 -7.56 21.34 0.10
CA ILE A 111 -7.93 20.32 1.08
C ILE A 111 -8.91 19.32 0.47
N VAL A 112 -9.93 19.81 -0.26
CA VAL A 112 -10.89 18.94 -0.95
C VAL A 112 -10.17 18.06 -1.98
N ALA A 113 -9.26 18.63 -2.79
CA ALA A 113 -8.47 17.86 -3.74
C ALA A 113 -7.56 16.82 -3.06
N ALA A 114 -6.98 17.16 -1.90
CA ALA A 114 -6.17 16.25 -1.12
C ALA A 114 -7.02 15.07 -0.59
N LEU A 115 -8.22 15.33 -0.08
CA LEU A 115 -9.16 14.28 0.35
C LEU A 115 -9.58 13.39 -0.82
N VAL A 116 -9.98 13.98 -1.95
CA VAL A 116 -10.29 13.23 -3.18
C VAL A 116 -9.12 12.33 -3.59
N SER A 117 -7.88 12.82 -3.46
CA SER A 117 -6.69 12.02 -3.72
C SER A 117 -6.54 10.82 -2.81
N VAL A 118 -6.86 10.98 -1.51
CA VAL A 118 -6.77 9.91 -0.52
C VAL A 118 -7.81 8.85 -0.81
N PHE A 119 -9.06 9.24 -1.05
CA PHE A 119 -10.15 8.32 -1.40
C PHE A 119 -9.87 7.59 -2.72
N GLY A 120 -9.44 8.31 -3.75
CA GLY A 120 -9.10 7.73 -5.05
C GLY A 120 -7.94 6.75 -4.97
N GLN A 121 -6.83 7.13 -4.32
CA GLN A 121 -5.67 6.25 -4.15
C GLN A 121 -6.03 5.00 -3.33
N SER A 122 -6.70 5.16 -2.18
CA SER A 122 -7.06 4.05 -1.30
C SER A 122 -7.99 3.06 -2.01
N THR A 123 -9.03 3.55 -2.68
CA THR A 123 -9.97 2.70 -3.42
C THR A 123 -9.29 1.99 -4.59
N SER A 124 -8.41 2.71 -5.31
CA SER A 124 -7.63 2.10 -6.39
C SER A 124 -6.72 0.98 -5.85
N GLY A 125 -6.07 1.17 -4.70
CA GLY A 125 -5.20 0.18 -4.05
C GLY A 125 -5.97 -1.09 -3.69
N VAL A 126 -7.14 -0.95 -3.07
CA VAL A 126 -8.05 -2.08 -2.76
C VAL A 126 -8.51 -2.81 -4.02
N LEU A 127 -8.88 -2.09 -5.09
CA LEU A 127 -9.22 -2.71 -6.37
C LEU A 127 -8.02 -3.44 -6.99
N ASN A 128 -6.81 -2.93 -6.81
CA ASN A 128 -5.61 -3.64 -7.27
C ASN A 128 -5.46 -5.00 -6.60
N ARG A 129 -5.72 -5.03 -5.29
CA ARG A 129 -5.66 -6.25 -4.50
C ARG A 129 -6.71 -7.25 -4.94
N SER A 130 -7.92 -6.78 -5.26
CA SER A 130 -8.98 -7.61 -5.86
C SER A 130 -8.56 -8.21 -7.21
N LEU A 131 -7.76 -7.47 -7.99
CA LEU A 131 -7.26 -7.87 -9.31
C LEU A 131 -5.91 -8.60 -9.28
N LYS A 132 -5.46 -9.12 -8.13
CA LYS A 132 -4.13 -9.74 -7.98
C LYS A 132 -3.82 -10.87 -9.00
N ASP A 133 -4.86 -11.61 -9.42
CA ASP A 133 -4.74 -12.75 -10.33
C ASP A 133 -4.54 -12.30 -11.80
N VAL A 134 -4.91 -11.05 -12.12
CA VAL A 134 -4.73 -10.47 -13.45
C VAL A 134 -3.26 -10.07 -13.62
N PRO A 135 -2.61 -10.42 -14.74
CA PRO A 135 -1.21 -10.07 -15.04
C PRO A 135 -0.96 -8.55 -14.93
N VAL A 136 0.18 -8.18 -14.34
CA VAL A 136 0.51 -6.78 -14.01
C VAL A 136 0.49 -5.88 -15.24
N ASN A 137 0.96 -6.39 -16.39
CA ASN A 137 0.99 -5.64 -17.65
C ASN A 137 -0.41 -5.14 -18.09
N ILE A 138 -1.46 -5.96 -17.94
CA ILE A 138 -2.84 -5.57 -18.27
C ILE A 138 -3.32 -4.50 -17.29
N ILE A 139 -3.05 -4.67 -16.00
CA ILE A 139 -3.43 -3.69 -14.95
C ILE A 139 -2.79 -2.33 -15.23
N THR A 140 -1.49 -2.32 -15.54
CA THR A 140 -0.73 -1.09 -15.82
C THR A 140 -1.14 -0.45 -17.13
N TRP A 141 -1.48 -1.24 -18.15
CA TRP A 141 -1.95 -0.74 -19.44
C TRP A 141 -3.26 0.05 -19.28
N TRP A 142 -4.27 -0.55 -18.62
CA TRP A 142 -5.55 0.10 -18.35
C TRP A 142 -5.38 1.36 -17.49
N SER A 143 -4.52 1.30 -16.47
CA SER A 143 -4.22 2.45 -15.61
C SER A 143 -3.55 3.58 -16.42
N GLY A 144 -2.59 3.25 -17.29
CA GLY A 144 -1.93 4.21 -18.17
C GLY A 144 -2.90 4.89 -19.14
N MET A 145 -3.82 4.14 -19.75
CA MET A 145 -4.86 4.71 -20.62
C MET A 145 -5.75 5.70 -19.86
N CYS A 146 -6.26 5.33 -18.69
CA CYS A 146 -7.10 6.22 -17.89
C CYS A 146 -6.36 7.49 -17.47
N ILE A 147 -5.09 7.38 -17.05
CA ILE A 147 -4.28 8.52 -16.64
C ILE A 147 -4.04 9.45 -17.82
N SER A 148 -3.62 8.92 -18.97
CA SER A 148 -3.38 9.72 -20.18
C SER A 148 -4.62 10.46 -20.66
N ILE A 149 -5.79 9.80 -20.65
CA ILE A 149 -7.06 10.43 -21.02
C ILE A 149 -7.42 11.54 -20.02
N SER A 150 -7.33 11.25 -18.72
CA SER A 150 -7.64 12.25 -17.68
C SER A 150 -6.69 13.45 -17.72
N ALA A 151 -5.41 13.23 -18.03
CA ALA A 151 -4.41 14.27 -18.20
C ALA A 151 -4.71 15.12 -19.45
N ALA A 152 -5.05 14.48 -20.58
CA ALA A 152 -5.49 15.16 -21.80
C ALA A 152 -6.69 16.09 -21.55
N ILE A 153 -7.69 15.60 -20.80
CA ILE A 153 -8.84 16.42 -20.40
C ILE A 153 -8.41 17.56 -19.48
N ALA A 154 -7.56 17.29 -18.49
CA ALA A 154 -7.11 18.29 -17.53
C ALA A 154 -6.41 19.46 -18.22
N CYS A 155 -5.46 19.23 -19.13
CA CYS A 155 -4.76 20.38 -19.72
C CYS A 155 -5.54 21.10 -20.83
N VAL A 156 -6.65 20.54 -21.33
CA VAL A 156 -7.66 21.32 -22.08
C VAL A 156 -8.41 22.27 -21.14
N ILE A 157 -8.79 21.80 -19.95
CA ILE A 157 -9.52 22.61 -18.96
C ILE A 157 -8.64 23.74 -18.41
N PHE A 158 -7.36 23.46 -18.16
CA PHE A 158 -6.41 24.43 -17.59
C PHE A 158 -5.67 25.26 -18.64
N ASP A 159 -6.04 25.13 -19.93
CA ASP A 159 -5.46 25.88 -21.05
C ASP A 159 -3.92 25.86 -21.06
N VAL A 160 -3.33 24.68 -20.88
CA VAL A 160 -1.87 24.52 -20.79
C VAL A 160 -1.30 24.22 -22.16
N ASP A 161 -0.33 25.02 -22.60
CA ASP A 161 0.43 24.77 -23.82
C ASP A 161 1.33 23.53 -23.72
N TRP A 162 0.82 22.40 -24.20
CA TRP A 162 1.50 21.10 -24.24
C TRP A 162 2.82 21.13 -25.02
N VAL A 163 2.86 21.89 -26.12
CA VAL A 163 3.98 21.87 -27.08
C VAL A 163 5.18 22.66 -26.57
N SER A 164 4.95 23.80 -25.92
CA SER A 164 6.00 24.65 -25.34
C SER A 164 6.64 23.99 -24.10
N SER A 165 5.85 23.24 -23.34
CA SER A 165 6.30 22.57 -22.12
C SER A 165 7.19 21.33 -22.39
N PHE A 166 7.02 20.68 -23.55
CA PHE A 166 7.66 19.40 -23.85
C PHE A 166 9.04 19.51 -24.51
N THR A 167 9.27 20.59 -25.26
CA THR A 167 10.41 20.73 -26.17
C THR A 167 11.78 21.00 -25.51
N PRO A 168 11.93 21.86 -24.48
CA PRO A 168 13.26 22.13 -23.91
C PRO A 168 13.75 21.09 -22.89
N LYS A 169 12.89 20.18 -22.40
CA LYS A 169 13.20 19.21 -21.32
C LYS A 169 12.81 17.78 -21.64
N LEU A 170 12.65 17.45 -22.92
CA LEU A 170 12.16 16.17 -23.39
C LEU A 170 12.90 14.96 -22.80
N GLY A 171 14.24 15.02 -22.77
CA GLY A 171 15.07 13.94 -22.24
C GLY A 171 14.78 13.63 -20.76
N TRP A 172 14.67 14.66 -19.92
CA TRP A 172 14.34 14.50 -18.49
C TRP A 172 12.91 13.99 -18.30
N SER A 173 11.96 14.43 -19.12
CA SER A 173 10.57 13.96 -19.09
C SER A 173 10.46 12.46 -19.41
N ILE A 174 11.16 12.01 -20.46
CA ILE A 174 11.21 10.58 -20.83
C ILE A 174 11.84 9.76 -19.70
N PHE A 175 12.94 10.23 -19.12
CA PHE A 175 13.62 9.54 -18.02
C PHE A 175 12.72 9.39 -16.79
N ILE A 176 12.07 10.47 -16.35
CA ILE A 176 11.11 10.44 -15.23
C ILE A 176 9.92 9.53 -15.58
N GLY A 177 9.46 9.53 -16.83
CA GLY A 177 8.41 8.63 -17.31
C GLY A 177 8.79 7.15 -17.22
N MET A 178 10.00 6.79 -17.61
CA MET A 178 10.52 5.41 -17.51
C MET A 178 10.61 4.95 -16.05
N ILE A 179 11.16 5.80 -15.17
CA ILE A 179 11.24 5.50 -13.72
C ILE A 179 9.84 5.36 -13.14
N SER A 180 8.92 6.25 -13.51
CA SER A 180 7.53 6.22 -13.05
C SER A 180 6.81 4.95 -13.51
N TYR A 181 7.08 4.49 -14.73
CA TYR A 181 6.52 3.22 -15.22
C TYR A 181 6.99 2.04 -14.39
N VAL A 182 8.29 1.96 -14.09
CA VAL A 182 8.84 0.92 -13.20
C VAL A 182 8.21 1.01 -11.81
N ALA A 183 8.06 2.22 -11.26
CA ALA A 183 7.43 2.44 -9.96
C ALA A 183 5.97 1.95 -9.94
N VAL A 184 5.19 2.23 -10.99
CA VAL A 184 3.79 1.80 -11.10
C VAL A 184 3.68 0.26 -11.25
N CYS A 185 4.59 -0.36 -12.01
CA CYS A 185 4.69 -1.81 -12.13
C CYS A 185 5.00 -2.47 -10.78
N THR A 186 6.04 -1.99 -10.08
CA THR A 186 6.42 -2.51 -8.75
C THR A 186 5.31 -2.28 -7.73
N ASN A 187 4.71 -1.09 -7.71
CA ASN A 187 3.56 -0.81 -6.85
C ASN A 187 2.43 -1.81 -7.12
N SER A 188 2.14 -2.13 -8.37
CA SER A 188 1.10 -3.09 -8.72
C SER A 188 1.45 -4.52 -8.31
N LEU A 189 2.74 -4.88 -8.32
CA LEU A 189 3.26 -6.18 -7.91
C LEU A 189 3.16 -6.41 -6.40
N ILE A 190 3.34 -5.37 -5.57
CA ILE A 190 3.30 -5.48 -4.10
C ILE A 190 1.96 -6.08 -3.63
N TYR A 191 0.83 -5.60 -4.19
CA TYR A 191 -0.52 -6.07 -3.81
C TYR A 191 -0.80 -7.53 -4.16
N ARG A 192 0.07 -8.20 -4.94
CA ARG A 192 -0.06 -9.64 -5.19
C ARG A 192 0.43 -10.46 -3.99
N PHE A 193 1.50 -10.00 -3.36
CA PHE A 193 2.14 -10.71 -2.26
C PHE A 193 1.53 -10.37 -0.91
N GLU A 194 1.02 -9.14 -0.75
CA GLU A 194 0.60 -8.61 0.54
C GLU A 194 -0.83 -8.08 0.56
N GLU A 195 -1.41 -8.03 1.77
CA GLU A 195 -2.70 -7.41 2.06
C GLU A 195 -2.66 -5.91 1.74
N ALA A 196 -3.80 -5.32 1.37
CA ALA A 196 -3.84 -3.95 0.85
C ALA A 196 -3.40 -2.90 1.90
N GLY A 197 -3.84 -3.07 3.15
CA GLY A 197 -3.49 -2.17 4.25
C GLY A 197 -1.99 -2.16 4.57
N ILE A 198 -1.36 -3.34 4.63
CA ILE A 198 0.08 -3.46 4.90
C ILE A 198 0.91 -2.94 3.72
N SER A 199 0.49 -3.24 2.49
CA SER A 199 1.17 -2.80 1.26
C SER A 199 1.29 -1.28 1.17
N SER A 200 0.18 -0.59 1.43
CA SER A 200 0.13 0.88 1.39
C SER A 200 0.92 1.52 2.54
N LEU A 201 0.90 0.93 3.73
CA LEU A 201 1.71 1.39 4.86
C LEU A 201 3.21 1.31 4.55
N LEU A 202 3.69 0.16 4.08
CA LEU A 202 5.12 -0.04 3.78
C LEU A 202 5.61 0.95 2.70
N ARG A 203 4.78 1.21 1.69
CA ARG A 203 5.08 2.19 0.65
C ARG A 203 5.21 3.60 1.23
N LYS A 204 4.26 4.04 2.06
CA LYS A 204 4.30 5.38 2.67
C LYS A 204 5.51 5.58 3.57
N VAL A 205 5.86 4.56 4.36
CA VAL A 205 7.07 4.59 5.17
C VAL A 205 8.31 4.73 4.28
N THR A 206 8.39 3.96 3.20
CA THR A 206 9.53 4.03 2.26
C THR A 206 9.63 5.42 1.62
N ASP A 207 8.51 5.99 1.17
CA ASP A 207 8.46 7.34 0.59
C ASP A 207 9.03 8.38 1.58
N VAL A 208 8.66 8.30 2.86
CA VAL A 208 9.12 9.22 3.91
C VAL A 208 10.60 9.04 4.21
N LEU A 209 11.08 7.80 4.34
CA LEU A 209 12.50 7.51 4.60
C LEU A 209 13.40 7.98 3.44
N LEU A 210 12.99 7.73 2.20
CA LEU A 210 13.72 8.19 1.02
C LEU A 210 13.68 9.71 0.88
N GLY A 211 12.52 10.33 1.11
CA GLY A 211 12.37 11.78 1.09
C GLY A 211 13.31 12.45 2.08
N TYR A 212 13.36 11.94 3.31
CA TYR A 212 14.30 12.40 4.34
C TYR A 212 15.77 12.17 3.96
N GLY A 213 16.11 10.99 3.41
CA GLY A 213 17.47 10.72 2.95
C GLY A 213 17.94 11.69 1.86
N VAL A 214 17.08 11.96 0.88
CA VAL A 214 17.35 12.97 -0.17
C VAL A 214 17.47 14.36 0.43
N GLN A 215 16.62 14.72 1.39
CA GLN A 215 16.68 16.01 2.06
C GLN A 215 18.05 16.23 2.73
N VAL A 216 18.52 15.26 3.52
CA VAL A 216 19.81 15.36 4.21
C VAL A 216 20.99 15.40 3.24
N ILE A 217 20.98 14.57 2.19
CA ILE A 217 22.08 14.50 1.21
C ILE A 217 22.17 15.77 0.38
N TYR A 218 21.03 16.32 -0.05
CA TYR A 218 21.01 17.42 -1.01
C TYR A 218 21.06 18.79 -0.35
N PHE A 219 20.34 18.98 0.76
CA PHE A 219 20.25 20.27 1.44
C PHE A 219 21.28 20.41 2.56
N GLY A 220 21.85 19.31 3.07
CA GLY A 220 22.84 19.35 4.15
C GLY A 220 22.30 19.86 5.49
N ASP A 221 21.01 20.17 5.57
CA ASP A 221 20.36 20.67 6.77
C ASP A 221 20.23 19.54 7.80
N LEU A 222 20.89 19.71 8.94
CA LEU A 222 20.80 18.79 10.07
C LEU A 222 19.38 18.83 10.63
N PRO A 223 18.68 17.69 10.64
CA PRO A 223 17.29 17.65 11.05
C PRO A 223 17.14 17.85 12.55
N SER A 224 16.03 18.46 12.94
CA SER A 224 15.65 18.64 14.34
C SER A 224 15.59 17.29 15.06
N ILE A 225 15.87 17.31 16.37
CA ILE A 225 15.81 16.13 17.25
C ILE A 225 14.44 15.44 17.12
N THR A 226 13.35 16.21 16.96
CA THR A 226 11.99 15.68 16.75
C THR A 226 11.86 14.81 15.49
N THR A 227 12.45 15.26 14.38
CA THR A 227 12.42 14.56 13.10
C THR A 227 13.25 13.28 13.16
N SER A 228 14.42 13.33 13.81
CA SER A 228 15.24 12.14 14.02
C SER A 228 14.54 11.08 14.88
N LEU A 229 13.82 11.49 15.94
CA LEU A 229 13.03 10.60 16.78
C LEU A 229 11.87 9.97 15.98
N GLY A 230 11.20 10.76 15.13
CA GLY A 230 10.16 10.27 14.23
C GLY A 230 10.66 9.16 13.30
N VAL A 231 11.82 9.36 12.67
CA VAL A 231 12.44 8.34 11.80
C VAL A 231 12.75 7.06 12.59
N MET A 232 13.28 7.17 13.81
CA MET A 232 13.57 6.01 14.66
C MET A 232 12.30 5.22 15.01
N ILE A 233 11.22 5.91 15.37
CA ILE A 233 9.91 5.28 15.65
C ILE A 233 9.41 4.51 14.42
N ILE A 234 9.49 5.12 13.24
CA ILE A 234 9.07 4.49 11.98
C ILE A 234 9.88 3.22 11.71
N VAL A 235 11.22 3.30 11.80
CA VAL A 235 12.12 2.17 11.55
C VAL A 235 11.83 1.02 12.52
N VAL A 236 11.71 1.31 13.82
CA VAL A 236 11.38 0.30 14.83
C VAL A 236 10.03 -0.35 14.54
N SER A 237 9.03 0.43 14.15
CA SER A 237 7.68 -0.07 13.85
C SER A 237 7.65 -1.00 12.65
N VAL A 238 8.42 -0.71 11.60
CA VAL A 238 8.55 -1.58 10.41
C VAL A 238 9.28 -2.88 10.76
N ILE A 239 10.38 -2.79 11.50
CA ILE A 239 11.13 -3.99 11.94
C ILE A 239 10.22 -4.88 12.79
N PHE A 240 9.46 -4.29 13.71
CA PHE A 240 8.52 -5.00 14.55
C PHE A 240 7.38 -5.64 13.73
N SER A 241 6.87 -4.95 12.72
CA SER A 241 5.88 -5.48 11.77
C SER A 241 6.41 -6.72 11.03
N GLY A 242 7.62 -6.62 10.49
CA GLY A 242 8.29 -7.73 9.80
C GLY A 242 8.54 -8.92 10.72
N PHE A 243 9.06 -8.66 11.92
CA PHE A 243 9.34 -9.70 12.92
C PHE A 243 8.07 -10.45 13.33
N ARG A 244 6.99 -9.72 13.66
CA ARG A 244 5.70 -10.33 14.01
C ARG A 244 5.19 -11.22 12.89
N LYS A 245 5.34 -10.82 11.63
CA LYS A 245 4.89 -11.61 10.49
C LYS A 245 5.64 -12.92 10.36
N ILE A 246 6.96 -12.89 10.59
CA ILE A 246 7.80 -14.10 10.61
C ILE A 246 7.35 -15.02 11.76
N VAL A 247 7.14 -14.46 12.95
CA VAL A 247 6.67 -15.23 14.12
C VAL A 247 5.29 -15.83 13.88
N SER A 248 4.36 -15.07 13.30
CA SER A 248 3.00 -15.54 12.98
C SER A 248 3.02 -16.68 11.95
N LYS A 249 3.80 -16.54 10.86
CA LYS A 249 3.98 -17.64 9.88
C LYS A 249 4.61 -18.87 10.52
N LYS A 250 5.61 -18.69 11.38
CA LYS A 250 6.28 -19.78 12.09
C LYS A 250 5.34 -20.48 13.09
N MET A 251 4.50 -19.73 13.80
CA MET A 251 3.46 -20.29 14.67
C MET A 251 2.40 -21.05 13.88
N LEU A 252 1.91 -20.52 12.75
CA LEU A 252 0.98 -21.20 11.86
C LEU A 252 1.56 -22.51 11.29
N PHE A 253 2.84 -22.49 10.92
CA PHE A 253 3.56 -23.69 10.46
C PHE A 253 3.64 -24.73 11.58
N ASN A 254 4.09 -24.33 12.78
CA ASN A 254 4.17 -25.23 13.94
C ASN A 254 2.79 -25.80 14.32
N PHE A 255 1.72 -25.03 14.20
CA PHE A 255 0.35 -25.49 14.45
C PHE A 255 -0.12 -26.53 13.42
N LYS A 256 0.13 -26.30 12.12
CA LYS A 256 -0.18 -27.28 11.06
C LYS A 256 0.62 -28.58 11.23
N VAL A 257 1.91 -28.47 11.56
CA VAL A 257 2.77 -29.63 11.83
C VAL A 257 2.26 -30.42 13.03
N ARG A 258 1.90 -29.73 14.13
CA ARG A 258 1.29 -30.38 15.30
C ARG A 258 -0.02 -31.10 14.97
N ARG A 259 -0.90 -30.46 14.20
CA ARG A 259 -2.17 -31.08 13.78
C ARG A 259 -1.96 -32.29 12.86
N PHE A 260 -0.99 -32.22 11.96
CA PHE A 260 -0.63 -33.34 11.08
C PHE A 260 -0.05 -34.52 11.87
N LEU A 261 0.85 -34.26 12.82
CA LEU A 261 1.36 -35.28 13.73
C LEU A 261 0.26 -35.92 14.57
N PHE A 262 -0.70 -35.14 15.04
CA PHE A 262 -1.85 -35.64 15.79
C PHE A 262 -2.71 -36.61 14.93
N CYS A 263 -3.02 -36.24 13.68
CA CYS A 263 -3.73 -37.15 12.75
C CYS A 263 -2.96 -38.46 12.51
N ILE A 264 -1.63 -38.40 12.31
CA ILE A 264 -0.83 -39.62 12.09
C ILE A 264 -0.89 -40.55 13.30
N ILE A 265 -0.77 -40.00 14.51
CA ILE A 265 -0.83 -40.78 15.75
C ILE A 265 -2.21 -41.45 15.89
N GLU A 266 -3.29 -40.70 15.66
CA GLU A 266 -4.67 -41.21 15.72
C GLU A 266 -4.91 -42.33 14.70
N THR A 267 -4.41 -42.17 13.46
CA THR A 267 -4.50 -43.21 12.41
C THR A 267 -3.70 -44.46 12.79
N SER A 268 -2.54 -44.30 13.44
CA SER A 268 -1.70 -45.42 13.87
C SER A 268 -2.32 -46.23 15.02
N GLU A 269 -3.08 -45.58 15.91
CA GLU A 269 -3.83 -46.28 16.97
C GLU A 269 -5.02 -47.07 16.41
N GLU A 270 -5.74 -46.52 15.42
CA GLU A 270 -6.84 -47.25 14.78
C GLU A 270 -6.37 -48.51 14.04
N VAL A 271 -5.23 -48.43 13.33
CA VAL A 271 -4.64 -49.60 12.65
C VAL A 271 -4.19 -50.67 13.66
N LYS A 272 -3.63 -50.27 14.81
CA LYS A 272 -3.30 -51.22 15.90
C LYS A 272 -4.54 -51.87 16.50
N LYS A 273 -5.64 -51.14 16.66
CA LYS A 273 -6.91 -51.72 17.14
C LYS A 273 -7.50 -52.70 16.12
N GLN A 274 -7.46 -52.38 14.83
CA GLN A 274 -7.97 -53.30 13.79
C GLN A 274 -7.15 -54.59 13.68
N SER A 275 -5.82 -54.50 13.72
CA SER A 275 -4.95 -55.69 13.70
C SER A 275 -5.14 -56.60 14.92
N GLN A 276 -5.35 -56.03 16.12
CA GLN A 276 -5.66 -56.82 17.32
C GLN A 276 -7.04 -57.51 17.24
N ILE A 277 -8.02 -56.91 16.55
CA ILE A 277 -9.34 -57.51 16.33
C ILE A 277 -9.24 -58.67 15.31
N GLU A 278 -8.44 -58.50 14.25
CA GLU A 278 -8.21 -59.56 13.25
C GLU A 278 -7.41 -60.75 13.81
N GLU A 279 -6.43 -60.52 14.70
CA GLU A 279 -5.71 -61.61 15.38
C GLU A 279 -6.63 -62.36 16.36
N GLY A 280 -7.46 -61.65 17.13
CA GLY A 280 -8.42 -62.29 18.04
C GLY A 280 -9.49 -63.14 17.35
N GLN A 281 -9.95 -62.74 16.15
CA GLN A 281 -10.89 -63.56 15.37
C GLN A 281 -10.24 -64.82 14.77
N LYS A 282 -8.94 -64.78 14.47
CA LYS A 282 -8.21 -65.94 13.95
C LYS A 282 -8.01 -67.02 15.01
N ASP A 283 -7.72 -66.62 16.24
CA ASP A 283 -7.48 -67.55 17.33
C ASP A 283 -8.75 -68.33 17.73
N ASP A 284 -9.93 -67.70 17.68
CA ASP A 284 -11.23 -68.33 17.93
C ASP A 284 -11.67 -69.33 16.83
N GLU A 285 -11.30 -69.09 15.57
CA GLU A 285 -11.57 -70.06 14.47
C GLU A 285 -10.67 -71.30 14.56
N THR A 286 -9.41 -71.17 15.01
CA THR A 286 -8.52 -72.32 15.21
C THR A 286 -8.86 -73.19 16.41
N ASN A 287 -9.54 -72.65 17.43
CA ASN A 287 -9.89 -73.40 18.64
C ASN A 287 -11.27 -74.08 18.57
N SER A 288 -12.00 -73.89 17.46
CA SER A 288 -13.32 -74.48 17.18
C SER A 288 -13.31 -75.56 16.09
N SER A 289 -12.12 -75.93 15.59
CA SER A 289 -11.88 -77.07 14.67
C SER A 289 -11.16 -78.20 15.37
#